data_AF-A0A3N5RAN4-F1
#
_entry.id   AF-A0A3N5RAN4-F1
#
_cell.length_a   1.000
_cell.length_b   1.000
_cell.length_c   1.000
_cell.angle_alpha   90.00
_cell.angle_beta   90.00
_cell.angle_gamma   90.00
#
_symmetry.space_group_name_H-M   'P 1'
#
loop_
_entity.id
_entity.type
_entity.pdbx_description
1 polymer ?
#
loop_
_entity_poly.entity_id
_entity_poly.type
_entity_poly.pdbx_seq_one_letter_code
_entity_poly.pdbx_strand_id
1 'polypeptide(L)'
;MIRCTAAPQKKGYPYNQGVRNHAGYGLPKSGTKGIKMNSMKLRPELKMLEQGDCLQIHQASCEILEKTGVEIHNPEGVRLLRDAGAVVTDGLVKISPSLIEQALASVPSSFNLYQRGTDKVAVRLDGEAVYFGSGS
;
A
#
# COMPACT_ATOMS: atom_id res chain seq x y z
N MET A 1 14.69 -13.81 15.16
CA MET A 1 13.89 -13.62 13.93
C MET A 1 12.81 -12.57 14.21
N ILE A 2 12.67 -11.55 13.36
CA ILE A 2 11.55 -10.60 13.45
C ILE A 2 10.33 -11.30 12.84
N ARG A 3 9.25 -11.42 13.59
CA ARG A 3 8.02 -12.06 13.12
C ARG A 3 7.09 -11.03 12.50
N CYS A 4 6.54 -11.38 11.34
CA CYS A 4 5.55 -10.62 10.60
C CYS A 4 4.41 -11.57 10.20
N THR A 5 3.16 -11.09 10.20
CA THR A 5 2.02 -11.84 9.64
C THR A 5 1.08 -10.89 8.91
N ALA A 6 0.49 -11.35 7.80
CA ALA A 6 -0.65 -10.69 7.19
C ALA A 6 -1.72 -10.43 8.25
N ALA A 7 -2.23 -9.20 8.33
CA ALA A 7 -3.29 -8.89 9.25
C ALA A 7 -4.61 -9.46 8.70
N PRO A 8 -5.53 -9.94 9.55
CA PRO A 8 -6.85 -10.37 9.09
C PRO A 8 -7.50 -9.22 8.33
N GLN A 9 -7.94 -9.50 7.09
CA GLN A 9 -8.62 -8.52 6.25
C GLN A 9 -9.80 -7.93 7.03
N LYS A 10 -9.71 -6.67 7.43
CA LYS A 10 -10.91 -5.93 7.82
C LYS A 10 -11.78 -5.82 6.57
N LYS A 11 -13.10 -6.05 6.69
CA LYS A 11 -14.07 -5.80 5.62
C LYS A 11 -13.70 -4.49 4.93
N GLY A 12 -13.48 -4.59 3.62
CA GLY A 12 -12.62 -3.70 2.86
C GLY A 12 -12.94 -2.21 2.98
N TYR A 13 -11.89 -1.41 2.89
CA TYR A 13 -12.00 -0.09 2.32
C TYR A 13 -11.74 -0.23 0.82
N PRO A 14 -12.72 0.05 -0.05
CA PRO A 14 -12.46 0.03 -1.48
C PRO A 14 -11.48 1.16 -1.80
N TYR A 15 -10.35 0.81 -2.40
CA TYR A 15 -9.65 1.75 -3.25
C TYR A 15 -10.63 2.09 -4.40
N ASN A 16 -11.13 3.33 -4.41
CA ASN A 16 -12.04 3.91 -5.40
C ASN A 16 -13.49 3.37 -5.46
N GLN A 17 -14.31 3.61 -4.44
CA GLN A 17 -15.77 3.69 -4.62
C GLN A 17 -16.41 4.65 -3.61
N GLY A 18 -16.49 5.93 -3.98
CA GLY A 18 -17.08 6.93 -3.11
C GLY A 18 -17.05 8.35 -3.67
N VAL A 19 -17.34 8.53 -4.96
CA VAL A 19 -17.68 9.86 -5.48
C VAL A 19 -19.02 10.25 -4.87
N ARG A 20 -19.01 11.04 -3.79
CA ARG A 20 -20.23 11.69 -3.29
C ARG A 20 -20.23 13.12 -3.81
N ASN A 21 -21.22 13.37 -4.67
CA ASN A 21 -21.50 14.65 -5.30
C ASN A 21 -21.56 15.81 -4.29
N HIS A 22 -21.05 16.96 -4.72
CA HIS A 22 -21.23 18.26 -4.07
C HIS A 22 -22.72 18.62 -3.97
N ALA A 23 -23.33 18.46 -2.80
CA ALA A 23 -24.62 19.07 -2.50
C ALA A 23 -24.84 19.24 -0.98
N GLY A 24 -24.96 20.50 -0.55
CA GLY A 24 -25.73 20.92 0.64
C GLY A 24 -25.10 20.69 2.02
N TYR A 25 -24.36 21.67 2.52
CA TYR A 25 -24.17 21.84 3.97
C TYR A 25 -25.45 22.43 4.59
N GLY A 26 -26.42 21.57 4.90
CA GLY A 26 -27.54 21.91 5.78
C GLY A 26 -27.14 21.63 7.23
N LEU A 27 -26.99 22.69 8.04
CA LEU A 27 -26.82 22.55 9.49
C LEU A 27 -28.14 22.02 10.11
N PRO A 28 -28.14 20.96 10.90
CA PRO A 28 -29.34 20.50 11.61
C PRO A 28 -29.76 21.55 12.64
N LYS A 29 -31.03 21.98 12.59
CA LYS A 29 -31.58 22.90 13.59
C LYS A 29 -31.71 22.21 14.95
N SER A 30 -31.27 22.97 15.96
CA SER A 30 -31.24 22.69 17.40
C SER A 30 -32.50 21.99 17.94
N GLY A 31 -32.30 20.81 18.52
CA GLY A 31 -33.22 20.16 19.46
C GLY A 31 -32.42 19.54 20.61
N THR A 32 -32.56 20.09 21.80
CA THR A 32 -31.80 19.75 23.01
C THR A 32 -32.23 18.41 23.61
N LYS A 33 -31.46 17.35 23.34
CA LYS A 33 -31.28 16.20 24.24
C LYS A 33 -29.81 15.82 24.20
N GLY A 34 -29.18 15.65 25.37
CA GLY A 34 -27.73 15.46 25.52
C GLY A 34 -27.18 14.34 24.63
N ILE A 35 -26.60 14.73 23.50
CA ILE A 35 -25.83 13.84 22.63
C ILE A 35 -24.45 13.73 23.27
N LYS A 36 -24.04 12.51 23.67
CA LYS A 36 -22.62 12.22 23.89
C LYS A 36 -21.91 12.56 22.58
N MET A 37 -21.24 13.70 22.54
CA MET A 37 -20.50 14.17 21.38
C MET A 37 -19.34 13.20 21.17
N ASN A 38 -19.58 12.14 20.40
CA ASN A 38 -18.52 11.29 19.92
C ASN A 38 -17.64 12.20 19.08
N SER A 39 -16.45 12.57 19.59
CA SER A 39 -15.58 13.55 18.97
C SER A 39 -15.31 13.11 17.53
N MET A 40 -15.91 13.78 16.55
CA MET A 40 -15.60 13.54 15.14
C MET A 40 -14.15 13.94 14.92
N LYS A 41 -13.26 12.95 14.87
CA LYS A 41 -11.84 13.16 14.52
C LYS A 41 -11.76 13.28 13.00
N LEU A 42 -11.62 14.51 12.50
CA LEU A 42 -11.31 14.75 11.10
C LEU A 42 -9.87 14.28 10.82
N ARG A 43 -9.70 13.41 9.82
CA ARG A 43 -8.40 12.99 9.28
C ARG A 43 -8.34 13.43 7.81
N PRO A 44 -7.93 14.67 7.52
CA PRO A 44 -7.83 15.10 6.14
C PRO A 44 -6.71 14.34 5.43
N GLU A 45 -7.00 13.85 4.23
CA GLU A 45 -6.00 13.25 3.33
C GLU A 45 -5.54 14.31 2.33
N LEU A 46 -4.23 14.53 2.23
CA LEU A 46 -3.65 15.44 1.24
C LEU A 46 -3.30 14.62 -0.01
N LYS A 47 -4.08 14.78 -1.08
CA LYS A 47 -3.79 14.21 -2.40
C LYS A 47 -3.34 15.31 -3.35
N MET A 48 -2.16 15.14 -3.93
CA MET A 48 -1.60 16.07 -4.91
C MET A 48 -1.76 15.61 -6.36
N LEU A 49 -1.95 14.30 -6.57
CA LEU A 49 -2.07 13.68 -7.89
C LEU A 49 -3.47 13.09 -8.05
N GLU A 50 -4.04 13.24 -9.23
CA GLU A 50 -5.28 12.55 -9.58
C GLU A 50 -5.00 11.08 -9.91
N GLN A 51 -6.06 10.27 -9.96
CA GLN A 51 -5.94 8.85 -10.28
C GLN A 51 -5.30 8.61 -11.66
N GLY A 52 -5.60 9.49 -12.63
CA GLY A 52 -5.03 9.43 -13.97
C GLY A 52 -3.51 9.67 -13.98
N ASP A 53 -3.03 10.61 -13.17
CA ASP A 53 -1.58 10.89 -13.04
C ASP A 53 -0.85 9.70 -12.42
N CYS A 54 -1.42 9.13 -11.36
CA CYS A 54 -0.88 7.91 -10.74
C CYS A 54 -0.80 6.74 -11.72
N LEU A 55 -1.81 6.57 -12.58
CA LEU A 55 -1.82 5.52 -13.60
C LEU A 55 -0.75 5.75 -14.67
N GLN A 56 -0.55 7.00 -15.10
CA GLN A 56 0.51 7.34 -16.05
C GLN A 56 1.90 7.04 -15.47
N ILE A 57 2.14 7.40 -14.21
CA ILE A 57 3.40 7.11 -13.52
C ILE A 57 3.62 5.60 -13.39
N HIS A 58 2.58 4.83 -13.05
CA HIS A 58 2.65 3.37 -12.96
C HIS A 58 3.01 2.75 -14.32
N GLN A 59 2.32 3.15 -15.40
CA GLN A 59 2.58 2.65 -16.74
C GLN A 59 4.01 2.97 -17.22
N ALA A 60 4.48 4.19 -16.99
CA ALA A 60 5.85 4.59 -17.31
C ALA A 60 6.88 3.77 -16.51
N SER A 61 6.60 3.50 -15.23
CA SER A 61 7.47 2.67 -14.39
C SER A 61 7.54 1.23 -14.90
N CYS A 62 6.39 0.64 -15.26
CA CYS A 62 6.31 -0.69 -15.86
C CYS A 62 7.08 -0.76 -17.19
N GLU A 63 6.96 0.25 -18.05
CA GLU A 63 7.69 0.33 -19.31
C GLU A 63 9.21 0.35 -19.10
N ILE A 64 9.70 1.10 -18.11
CA ILE A 64 11.12 1.13 -17.74
C ILE A 64 11.59 -0.26 -17.29
N LEU A 65 10.84 -0.92 -16.40
CA LEU A 65 11.21 -2.25 -15.89
C LEU A 65 11.17 -3.33 -16.97
N GLU A 66 10.29 -3.21 -17.96
CA GLU A 66 10.18 -4.15 -19.07
C GLU A 66 11.27 -3.91 -20.13
N LYS A 67 11.47 -2.66 -20.56
CA LYS A 67 12.37 -2.34 -21.68
C LYS A 67 13.81 -2.19 -21.25
N THR A 68 14.04 -1.47 -20.16
CA THR A 68 15.38 -1.17 -19.62
C THR A 68 15.83 -2.26 -18.64
N GLY A 69 14.97 -2.62 -17.68
CA GLY A 69 15.29 -3.58 -16.62
C GLY A 69 16.12 -2.99 -15.48
N VAL A 70 16.55 -3.86 -14.57
CA VAL A 70 17.34 -3.53 -13.37
C VAL A 70 18.48 -4.51 -13.22
N GLU A 71 19.67 -4.00 -12.88
CA GLU A 71 20.84 -4.84 -12.60
C GLU A 71 20.80 -5.39 -11.17
N ILE A 72 20.97 -6.70 -11.02
CA ILE A 72 20.89 -7.38 -9.73
C ILE A 72 22.18 -8.16 -9.48
N HIS A 73 22.92 -7.73 -8.46
CA HIS A 73 24.24 -8.31 -8.12
C HIS A 73 24.15 -9.51 -7.19
N ASN A 74 22.98 -9.83 -6.65
CA ASN A 74 22.77 -11.03 -5.85
C ASN A 74 22.34 -12.22 -6.75
N PRO A 75 23.15 -13.29 -6.87
CA PRO A 75 22.82 -14.46 -7.68
C PRO A 75 21.51 -15.14 -7.28
N GLU A 76 21.20 -15.17 -5.98
CA GLU A 76 19.94 -15.75 -5.50
C GLU A 76 18.73 -14.93 -5.95
N GLY A 77 18.84 -13.60 -5.90
CA GLY A 77 17.78 -12.70 -6.39
C GLY A 77 17.53 -12.87 -7.89
N VAL A 78 18.61 -12.98 -8.68
CA VAL A 78 18.52 -13.25 -10.12
C VAL A 78 17.81 -14.58 -10.39
N ARG A 79 18.15 -15.63 -9.64
CA ARG A 79 17.49 -16.94 -9.78
C ARG A 79 16.00 -16.87 -9.46
N LEU A 80 15.63 -16.24 -8.33
CA LEU A 80 14.22 -16.10 -7.93
C LEU A 80 13.38 -15.37 -8.99
N LEU A 81 13.92 -14.29 -9.57
CA LEU A 81 13.21 -13.53 -10.60
C LEU A 81 13.12 -14.30 -11.92
N ARG A 82 14.17 -15.05 -12.29
CA ARG A 82 14.14 -15.94 -13.45
C ARG A 82 13.07 -17.02 -13.29
N ASP A 83 13.03 -17.66 -12.13
CA ASP A 83 12.06 -18.73 -11.82
C ASP A 83 10.61 -18.18 -11.81
N ALA A 84 10.44 -16.91 -11.45
CA ALA A 84 9.16 -16.20 -11.54
C ALA A 84 8.79 -15.76 -12.97
N GLY A 85 9.66 -15.95 -13.96
CA GLY A 85 9.40 -15.66 -15.37
C GLY A 85 9.99 -14.35 -15.91
N ALA A 86 10.86 -13.67 -15.16
CA ALA A 86 11.57 -12.49 -15.65
C ALA A 86 12.65 -12.87 -16.69
N VAL A 87 12.89 -11.98 -17.66
CA VAL A 87 13.95 -12.17 -18.66
C VAL A 87 15.26 -11.69 -18.06
N VAL A 88 16.28 -12.56 -18.05
CA VAL A 88 17.58 -12.27 -17.44
C VAL A 88 18.71 -12.41 -18.46
N THR A 89 19.52 -11.37 -18.59
CA THR A 89 20.75 -11.37 -19.41
C THR A 89 21.89 -10.76 -18.59
N ASP A 90 22.91 -11.55 -18.26
CA ASP A 90 24.13 -11.09 -17.58
C ASP A 90 23.90 -10.25 -16.31
N GLY A 91 22.90 -10.61 -15.50
CA GLY A 91 22.54 -9.90 -14.26
C GLY A 91 21.58 -8.72 -14.45
N LEU A 92 21.31 -8.33 -15.70
CA LEU A 92 20.21 -7.42 -16.05
C LEU A 92 18.89 -8.20 -16.08
N VAL A 93 17.93 -7.79 -15.27
CA VAL A 93 16.61 -8.40 -15.15
C VAL A 93 15.53 -7.47 -15.70
N LYS A 94 14.79 -7.95 -16.70
CA LYS A 94 13.62 -7.26 -17.27
C LYS A 94 12.35 -7.91 -16.76
N ILE A 95 11.45 -7.10 -16.22
CA ILE A 95 10.24 -7.54 -15.52
C ILE A 95 9.03 -7.05 -16.32
N SER A 96 8.19 -7.99 -16.78
CA SER A 96 7.00 -7.63 -17.55
C SER A 96 5.92 -6.99 -16.65
N PRO A 97 5.03 -6.15 -17.22
CA PRO A 97 3.90 -5.61 -16.47
C PRO A 97 3.03 -6.71 -15.84
N SER A 98 2.83 -7.83 -16.53
CA SER A 98 2.06 -8.97 -16.01
C SER A 98 2.67 -9.57 -14.73
N LEU A 99 3.99 -9.69 -14.67
CA LEU A 99 4.68 -10.22 -13.49
C LEU A 99 4.62 -9.22 -12.32
N ILE A 100 4.67 -7.92 -12.61
CA ILE A 100 4.49 -6.85 -11.61
C ILE A 100 3.09 -6.93 -11.01
N GLU A 101 2.04 -7.00 -11.84
CA GLU A 101 0.65 -7.08 -11.37
C GLU A 101 0.39 -8.35 -10.55
N GLN A 102 0.98 -9.50 -10.95
CA GLN A 102 0.91 -10.74 -10.18
C GLN A 102 1.58 -10.60 -8.81
N ALA A 103 2.76 -9.99 -8.75
CA ALA A 103 3.47 -9.74 -7.50
C ALA A 103 2.68 -8.82 -6.58
N LEU A 104 2.11 -7.72 -7.11
CA LEU A 104 1.26 -6.80 -6.36
C LEU A 104 -0.02 -7.47 -5.87
N ALA A 105 -0.65 -8.32 -6.68
CA ALA A 105 -1.85 -9.05 -6.25
C ALA A 105 -1.58 -10.04 -5.09
N SER A 106 -0.34 -10.51 -4.95
CA SER A 106 0.05 -11.43 -3.87
C SER A 106 0.30 -10.74 -2.53
N VAL A 107 0.52 -9.43 -2.51
CA VAL A 107 0.89 -8.69 -1.29
C VAL A 107 -0.33 -8.43 -0.41
N PRO A 108 -0.26 -8.66 0.91
CA PRO A 108 -1.36 -8.27 1.80
C PRO A 108 -1.45 -6.74 1.89
N SER A 109 -2.68 -6.21 1.93
CA SER A 109 -2.93 -4.78 2.13
C SER A 109 -2.52 -4.26 3.51
N SER A 110 -2.34 -5.15 4.49
CA SER A 110 -1.85 -4.81 5.83
C SER A 110 -1.18 -6.00 6.50
N PHE A 111 -0.22 -5.71 7.38
CA PHE A 111 0.47 -6.72 8.18
C PHE A 111 0.94 -6.19 9.53
N ASN A 112 1.18 -7.10 10.47
CA ASN A 112 1.63 -6.78 11.82
C ASN A 112 3.09 -7.17 12.01
N LEU A 113 3.87 -6.31 12.65
CA LEU A 113 5.19 -6.64 13.19
C LEU A 113 5.09 -6.88 14.69
N TYR A 114 5.76 -7.92 15.16
CA TYR A 114 5.68 -8.38 16.55
C TYR A 114 6.91 -7.99 17.36
N GLN A 115 6.71 -7.73 18.64
CA GLN A 115 7.80 -7.53 19.60
C GLN A 115 8.61 -8.83 19.71
N ARG A 116 9.92 -8.71 19.56
CA ARG A 116 10.86 -9.84 19.55
C ARG A 116 10.67 -10.75 20.77
N GLY A 117 10.52 -12.06 20.51
CA GLY A 117 10.37 -13.08 21.54
C GLY A 117 8.96 -13.15 22.15
N THR A 118 7.97 -12.46 21.57
CA THR A 118 6.60 -12.42 22.09
C THR A 118 5.57 -12.48 20.97
N ASP A 119 4.32 -12.76 21.32
CA ASP A 119 3.15 -12.64 20.44
C ASP A 119 2.49 -11.25 20.46
N LYS A 120 3.13 -10.26 21.08
CA LYS A 120 2.59 -8.90 21.16
C LYS A 120 2.87 -8.15 19.87
N VAL A 121 1.83 -7.58 19.27
CA VAL A 121 1.97 -6.70 18.10
C VAL A 121 2.62 -5.39 18.53
N ALA A 122 3.75 -5.06 17.90
CA ALA A 122 4.48 -3.82 18.13
C ALA A 122 4.08 -2.73 17.13
N VAL A 123 3.90 -3.09 15.86
CA VAL A 123 3.59 -2.15 14.77
C VAL A 123 2.49 -2.75 13.88
N ARG A 124 1.47 -1.96 13.56
CA ARG A 124 0.38 -2.30 12.63
C ARG A 124 0.56 -1.49 11.36
N LEU A 125 1.01 -2.12 10.28
CA LEU A 125 1.17 -1.47 8.98
C LEU A 125 -0.15 -1.63 8.21
N ASP A 126 -1.09 -0.73 8.50
CA ASP A 126 -2.48 -0.78 8.02
C ASP A 126 -2.95 0.51 7.33
N GLY A 127 -2.05 1.46 7.12
CA GLY A 127 -2.34 2.76 6.51
C GLY A 127 -2.97 3.80 7.45
N GLU A 128 -3.25 3.45 8.72
CA GLU A 128 -3.91 4.36 9.67
C GLU A 128 -2.98 4.94 10.72
N ALA A 129 -1.97 4.17 11.14
CA ALA A 129 -1.00 4.57 12.14
C ALA A 129 0.34 4.99 11.51
N VAL A 130 0.95 6.03 12.06
CA VAL A 130 2.27 6.53 11.66
C VAL A 130 3.30 6.15 12.72
N TYR A 131 4.43 5.60 12.29
CA TYR A 131 5.52 5.16 13.15
C TYR A 131 6.81 5.88 12.75
N PHE A 132 7.63 6.22 13.74
CA PHE A 132 8.90 6.94 13.54
C PHE A 132 10.08 6.01 13.82
N GLY A 133 11.10 6.06 12.96
CA GLY A 133 12.39 5.41 13.15
C GLY A 133 13.49 6.42 13.45
N SER A 134 14.69 5.95 13.78
CA SER A 134 15.86 6.79 14.10
C SER A 134 16.51 7.47 12.88
N GLY A 135 15.97 7.26 11.67
CA GLY A 135 16.66 7.57 10.41
C GLY A 135 17.78 6.57 10.11
N SER A 136 18.11 6.41 8.83
CA SER A 136 19.21 5.60 8.31
C SER A 136 20.13 6.46 7.46
#